data_AF-A0A6L5G247-F1
#
_entry.id   AF-A0A6L5G247-F1
#
_cell.length_a   1.000
_cell.length_b   1.000
_cell.length_c   1.000
_cell.angle_alpha   90.00
_cell.angle_beta   90.00
_cell.angle_gamma   90.00
#
_symmetry.space_group_name_H-M   'P 1'
#
loop_
_entity.id
_entity.type
_entity.pdbx_description
1 polymer ?
#
loop_
_entity_poly.entity_id
_entity_poly.type
_entity_poly.pdbx_seq_one_letter_code
_entity_poly.pdbx_strand_id
1 'polypeptide(L)'
;MDPAHQRGRPHQWVELQPVDRRAPHRRGRGRPQDPRRARGERAQGVRRSRRSGEEVAREGVLTDITSPRNPRVARARKLRRRSSRDREGAFLAEGPQAVLEALDTGSPIEEVFLSDEATSEIESRARAAGVKVIHVADEVLASLADTSTPQGVVAVVEIRSLDLAALP
;
A
#
# COMPACT_ATOMS: atom_id res chain seq x y z
N MET A 1 7.54 62.18 -31.37
CA MET A 1 7.50 62.45 -29.92
C MET A 1 8.01 61.20 -29.23
N ASP A 2 9.14 61.34 -28.57
CA ASP A 2 9.84 60.35 -27.73
C ASP A 2 9.81 60.90 -26.28
N PRO A 3 10.35 60.25 -25.24
CA PRO A 3 10.01 59.01 -24.53
C PRO A 3 9.65 59.28 -23.03
N ALA A 4 9.39 58.24 -22.23
CA ALA A 4 9.88 58.10 -20.83
C ALA A 4 9.34 56.81 -20.20
N HIS A 5 10.15 55.77 -20.03
CA HIS A 5 11.05 55.54 -18.88
C HIS A 5 10.36 54.98 -17.63
N GLN A 6 10.72 53.71 -17.33
CA GLN A 6 11.26 53.27 -16.04
C GLN A 6 10.26 53.21 -14.86
N ARG A 7 10.30 52.32 -13.88
CA ARG A 7 11.24 51.30 -13.37
C ARG A 7 10.42 50.53 -12.32
N GLY A 8 10.72 49.25 -12.09
CA GLY A 8 10.17 48.54 -10.94
C GLY A 8 10.60 47.07 -10.88
N ARG A 9 11.86 46.84 -10.51
CA ARG A 9 12.47 45.54 -10.22
C ARG A 9 11.87 44.91 -8.93
N PRO A 10 12.13 43.61 -8.66
CA PRO A 10 11.26 42.74 -7.87
C PRO A 10 11.46 42.93 -6.37
N HIS A 11 10.40 42.71 -5.59
CA HIS A 11 10.51 42.66 -4.13
C HIS A 11 10.90 41.25 -3.69
N GLN A 12 12.16 41.12 -3.29
CA GLN A 12 12.68 40.08 -2.43
C GLN A 12 12.02 40.20 -1.05
N TRP A 13 11.56 39.08 -0.49
CA TRP A 13 11.48 38.88 0.95
C TRP A 13 12.24 37.60 1.27
N VAL A 14 13.50 37.77 1.64
CA VAL A 14 14.15 36.88 2.59
C VAL A 14 13.81 37.48 3.95
N GLU A 15 12.98 36.80 4.72
CA GLU A 15 12.95 37.01 6.16
C GLU A 15 13.03 35.65 6.84
N LEU A 16 13.95 35.64 7.78
CA LEU A 16 14.67 34.52 8.35
C LEU A 16 14.13 34.33 9.77
N GLN A 17 13.97 33.05 10.16
CA GLN A 17 14.11 32.50 11.53
C GLN A 17 12.84 32.48 12.41
N PRO A 18 12.73 31.60 13.43
CA PRO A 18 13.80 30.78 14.01
C PRO A 18 13.56 29.27 14.14
N VAL A 19 14.70 28.60 14.19
CA VAL A 19 14.95 27.24 14.68
C VAL A 19 14.74 27.17 16.19
N ASP A 20 13.74 26.40 16.63
CA ASP A 20 13.62 26.02 18.04
C ASP A 20 14.31 24.69 18.35
N ARG A 21 15.07 24.75 19.44
CA ARG A 21 16.04 23.79 19.96
C ARG A 21 15.36 22.68 20.78
N ARG A 22 15.98 21.50 20.77
CA ARG A 22 15.78 20.37 21.70
C ARG A 22 16.03 20.75 23.17
N ALA A 23 15.42 20.00 24.11
CA ALA A 23 16.05 19.15 25.17
C ALA A 23 14.97 18.56 26.15
N PRO A 24 15.28 17.79 27.23
CA PRO A 24 15.58 16.35 27.24
C PRO A 24 14.80 15.48 28.29
N HIS A 25 15.06 14.16 28.23
CA HIS A 25 14.87 12.98 29.15
C HIS A 25 14.26 13.09 30.59
N ARG A 26 13.46 12.08 31.03
CA ARG A 26 13.86 10.85 31.79
C ARG A 26 12.69 10.02 32.42
N ARG A 27 12.74 8.69 32.19
CA ARG A 27 12.57 7.48 33.07
C ARG A 27 11.46 7.29 34.13
N GLY A 28 10.86 6.09 34.10
CA GLY A 28 10.38 5.28 35.27
C GLY A 28 9.44 4.13 34.83
N ARG A 29 9.89 2.88 34.63
CA ARG A 29 10.07 1.72 35.56
C ARG A 29 8.79 1.05 36.11
N GLY A 30 8.63 -0.24 35.73
CA GLY A 30 7.95 -1.32 36.50
C GLY A 30 6.58 -1.73 35.97
N ARG A 31 6.18 -2.99 35.81
CA ARG A 31 6.76 -4.34 36.04
C ARG A 31 5.87 -5.36 35.27
N PRO A 32 6.37 -6.55 34.92
CA PRO A 32 5.65 -7.61 34.21
C PRO A 32 4.94 -8.58 35.18
N GLN A 33 3.84 -9.21 34.75
CA GLN A 33 3.31 -10.45 35.35
C GLN A 33 2.60 -11.33 34.29
N ASP A 34 3.18 -12.50 34.03
CA ASP A 34 2.53 -13.74 33.59
C ASP A 34 2.53 -14.66 34.83
N PRO A 35 1.50 -15.49 35.07
CA PRO A 35 1.67 -16.91 34.75
C PRO A 35 0.38 -17.67 34.36
N ARG A 36 0.52 -18.53 33.34
CA ARG A 36 0.10 -19.95 33.29
C ARG A 36 -1.38 -20.30 33.58
N ARG A 37 -2.07 -20.84 32.56
CA ARG A 37 -3.00 -21.97 32.75
C ARG A 37 -2.85 -23.04 31.66
N ALA A 38 -3.02 -24.27 32.10
CA ALA A 38 -2.63 -25.51 31.46
C ALA A 38 -3.75 -26.18 30.65
N ARG A 39 -3.30 -27.05 29.75
CA ARG A 39 -3.90 -28.29 29.22
C ARG A 39 -5.36 -28.61 29.55
N GLY A 40 -6.12 -28.88 28.49
CA GLY A 40 -7.32 -29.72 28.50
C GLY A 40 -7.48 -30.43 27.16
N GLU A 41 -6.92 -31.63 27.05
CA GLU A 41 -7.25 -32.60 26.00
C GLU A 41 -8.66 -33.15 26.24
N ARG A 42 -9.45 -33.34 25.17
CA ARG A 42 -10.32 -34.51 24.99
C ARG A 42 -10.80 -34.59 23.55
N ALA A 43 -10.90 -35.83 23.08
CA ALA A 43 -10.91 -36.22 21.68
C ALA A 43 -12.25 -36.89 21.27
N GLN A 44 -12.39 -37.04 19.96
CA GLN A 44 -13.13 -38.08 19.20
C GLN A 44 -14.64 -37.95 19.01
N GLY A 45 -15.05 -38.09 17.75
CA GLY A 45 -16.44 -38.27 17.32
C GLY A 45 -16.60 -38.26 15.81
N VAL A 46 -16.07 -39.29 15.14
CA VAL A 46 -16.29 -39.59 13.71
C VAL A 46 -17.78 -39.70 13.40
N ARG A 47 -18.24 -39.13 12.28
CA ARG A 47 -19.23 -39.75 11.38
C ARG A 47 -19.12 -39.18 9.97
N ARG A 48 -18.75 -40.08 9.05
CA ARG A 48 -18.71 -39.90 7.60
C ARG A 48 -20.12 -39.85 6.99
N SER A 49 -20.11 -39.44 5.73
CA SER A 49 -21.16 -39.51 4.68
C SER A 49 -21.91 -38.18 4.53
N ARG A 50 -22.00 -37.58 3.33
CA ARG A 50 -22.11 -38.18 2.00
C ARG A 50 -21.40 -37.31 0.95
N ARG A 51 -20.74 -37.96 -0.01
CA ARG A 51 -20.43 -37.40 -1.33
C ARG A 51 -21.76 -37.12 -2.04
N SER A 52 -21.92 -35.96 -2.65
CA SER A 52 -22.29 -35.76 -4.07
C SER A 52 -22.58 -34.28 -4.29
N GLY A 53 -21.73 -33.59 -5.06
CA GLY A 53 -21.90 -32.19 -5.40
C GLY A 53 -20.61 -31.42 -5.71
N GLU A 54 -19.74 -31.95 -6.58
CA GLU A 54 -19.16 -31.09 -7.63
C GLU A 54 -20.37 -30.50 -8.37
N GLU A 55 -20.53 -29.21 -8.68
CA GLU A 55 -19.55 -28.26 -9.15
C GLU A 55 -20.31 -26.94 -9.40
N VAL A 56 -20.12 -25.91 -8.58
CA VAL A 56 -19.97 -24.54 -9.06
C VAL A 56 -19.13 -23.78 -8.03
N ALA A 57 -17.81 -23.90 -8.19
CA ALA A 57 -16.81 -23.12 -7.49
C ALA A 57 -16.90 -21.64 -7.93
N ARG A 58 -17.88 -20.93 -7.36
CA ARG A 58 -17.97 -19.47 -7.35
C ARG A 58 -18.16 -18.98 -5.91
N GLU A 59 -17.45 -19.62 -4.99
CA GLU A 59 -17.40 -19.21 -3.60
C GLU A 59 -16.63 -17.89 -3.56
N GLY A 60 -17.40 -16.79 -3.53
CA GLY A 60 -16.93 -15.43 -3.69
C GLY A 60 -15.71 -15.18 -2.81
N VAL A 61 -14.65 -14.68 -3.45
CA VAL A 61 -13.50 -14.12 -2.76
C VAL A 61 -14.06 -13.06 -1.81
N LEU A 62 -13.87 -13.27 -0.50
CA LEU A 62 -14.37 -12.32 0.49
C LEU A 62 -13.58 -11.02 0.31
N THR A 63 -14.22 -10.07 -0.34
CA THR A 63 -13.71 -8.72 -0.52
C THR A 63 -13.54 -8.04 0.84
N ASP A 64 -12.32 -7.98 1.37
CA ASP A 64 -12.04 -7.44 2.70
C ASP A 64 -12.30 -5.91 2.81
N ILE A 65 -12.20 -5.19 1.69
CA ILE A 65 -12.47 -3.75 1.64
C ILE A 65 -13.42 -3.41 0.50
N THR A 66 -14.65 -3.04 0.87
CA THR A 66 -15.68 -2.59 -0.08
C THR A 66 -15.81 -1.08 -0.16
N SER A 67 -15.18 -0.31 0.75
CA SER A 67 -15.35 1.14 0.79
C SER A 67 -14.12 1.91 0.30
N PRO A 68 -14.27 2.83 -0.67
CA PRO A 68 -13.23 3.78 -1.07
C PRO A 68 -12.77 4.72 0.06
N ARG A 69 -13.53 4.82 1.15
CA ARG A 69 -13.19 5.65 2.32
C ARG A 69 -12.30 4.93 3.33
N ASN A 70 -12.02 3.63 3.13
CA ASN A 70 -11.09 2.90 3.98
C ASN A 70 -9.75 3.64 4.07
N PRO A 71 -9.15 3.81 5.27
CA PRO A 71 -7.92 4.58 5.43
C PRO A 71 -6.75 4.12 4.54
N ARG A 72 -6.62 2.81 4.27
CA ARG A 72 -5.58 2.26 3.39
C ARG A 72 -5.80 2.70 1.95
N VAL A 73 -7.02 2.50 1.45
CA VAL A 73 -7.41 2.92 0.09
C VAL A 73 -7.28 4.43 -0.05
N ALA A 74 -7.71 5.20 0.95
CA ALA A 74 -7.61 6.66 0.95
C ALA A 74 -6.15 7.14 0.94
N ARG A 75 -5.23 6.43 1.60
CA ARG A 75 -3.78 6.69 1.52
C ARG A 75 -3.26 6.34 0.12
N ALA A 76 -3.47 5.11 -0.34
CA ALA A 76 -3.01 4.65 -1.66
C ALA A 76 -3.48 5.60 -2.78
N ARG A 77 -4.75 6.03 -2.76
CA ARG A 77 -5.29 7.00 -3.73
C ARG A 77 -4.52 8.33 -3.76
N LYS A 78 -3.98 8.80 -2.64
CA LYS A 78 -3.19 10.05 -2.62
C LYS A 78 -1.93 9.93 -3.46
N LEU A 79 -1.34 8.73 -3.58
CA LEU A 79 -0.13 8.47 -4.37
C LEU A 79 -0.32 8.70 -5.88
N ARG A 80 -1.54 8.89 -6.37
CA ARG A 80 -1.79 9.43 -7.71
C ARG A 80 -1.20 10.83 -7.89
N ARG A 81 -1.08 11.61 -6.82
CA ARG A 81 -0.50 12.96 -6.82
C ARG A 81 1.01 12.90 -6.60
N ARG A 82 1.77 13.56 -7.49
CA ARG A 82 3.23 13.67 -7.38
C ARG A 82 3.70 14.14 -6.00
N SER A 83 3.08 15.18 -5.45
CA SER A 83 3.46 15.71 -4.13
C SER A 83 3.27 14.71 -2.97
N SER A 84 2.36 13.75 -3.12
CA SER A 84 2.19 12.66 -2.14
C SER A 84 3.21 11.56 -2.36
N ARG A 85 3.53 11.22 -3.62
CA ARG A 85 4.63 10.28 -3.92
C ARG A 85 5.97 10.77 -3.40
N ASP A 86 6.30 12.03 -3.64
CA ASP A 86 7.56 12.64 -3.19
C ASP A 86 7.66 12.66 -1.66
N ARG A 87 6.52 12.85 -0.97
CA ARG A 87 6.45 12.88 0.49
C ARG A 87 6.52 11.51 1.13
N GLU A 88 5.78 10.54 0.56
CA GLU A 88 5.67 9.19 1.12
C GLU A 88 6.78 8.26 0.61
N GLY A 89 7.49 8.66 -0.45
CA GLY A 89 8.50 7.81 -1.09
C GLY A 89 7.87 6.56 -1.72
N ALA A 90 6.64 6.65 -2.23
CA ALA A 90 5.91 5.50 -2.77
C ALA A 90 5.08 5.88 -4.00
N PHE A 91 4.73 4.90 -4.83
CA PHE A 91 3.91 5.06 -6.02
C PHE A 91 2.97 3.86 -6.23
N LEU A 92 2.01 4.00 -7.14
CA LEU A 92 1.10 2.92 -7.54
C LEU A 92 1.65 2.25 -8.81
N ALA A 93 1.82 0.93 -8.76
CA ALA A 93 2.00 0.09 -9.94
C ALA A 93 0.64 -0.51 -10.31
N GLU A 94 0.10 -0.11 -11.45
CA GLU A 94 -1.25 -0.49 -11.89
C GLU A 94 -1.18 -1.60 -12.95
N GLY A 95 -2.03 -2.63 -12.78
CA GLY A 95 -2.20 -3.71 -13.75
C GLY A 95 -1.25 -4.91 -13.56
N PRO A 96 -1.64 -6.09 -14.08
CA PRO A 96 -0.92 -7.35 -13.94
C PRO A 96 0.56 -7.25 -14.22
N GLN A 97 0.93 -6.69 -15.37
CA GLN A 97 2.32 -6.69 -15.81
C GLN A 97 3.22 -5.85 -14.90
N ALA A 98 2.78 -4.64 -14.54
CA ALA A 98 3.56 -3.76 -13.67
C ALA A 98 3.75 -4.39 -12.28
N VAL A 99 2.73 -5.08 -11.75
CA VAL A 99 2.80 -5.74 -10.45
C VAL A 99 3.66 -7.01 -10.51
N LEU A 100 3.55 -7.80 -11.57
CA LEU A 100 4.42 -8.96 -11.79
C LEU A 100 5.88 -8.54 -11.92
N GLU A 101 6.19 -7.49 -12.67
CA GLU A 101 7.55 -6.96 -12.78
C GLU A 101 8.08 -6.45 -11.43
N ALA A 102 7.25 -5.77 -10.64
CA ALA A 102 7.64 -5.35 -9.30
C ALA A 102 7.96 -6.55 -8.39
N LEU A 103 7.17 -7.63 -8.46
CA LEU A 103 7.41 -8.86 -7.72
C LEU A 103 8.69 -9.56 -8.18
N ASP A 104 8.88 -9.70 -9.49
CA ASP A 104 9.98 -10.44 -10.09
C ASP A 104 11.34 -9.74 -9.90
N THR A 105 11.33 -8.41 -9.85
CA THR A 105 12.53 -7.60 -9.56
C THR A 105 12.85 -7.50 -8.06
N GLY A 106 11.99 -8.06 -7.19
CA GLY A 106 12.12 -7.91 -5.74
C GLY A 106 12.02 -6.44 -5.31
N SER A 107 11.16 -5.66 -5.98
CA SER A 107 10.87 -4.29 -5.57
C SER A 107 10.23 -4.25 -4.18
N PRO A 108 10.42 -3.17 -3.40
CA PRO A 108 9.87 -3.06 -2.06
C PRO A 108 8.37 -2.75 -2.15
N ILE A 109 7.54 -3.80 -2.20
CA ILE A 109 6.08 -3.69 -2.27
C ILE A 109 5.50 -3.67 -0.86
N GLU A 110 4.74 -2.64 -0.52
CA GLU A 110 4.08 -2.50 0.78
C GLU A 110 2.81 -3.36 0.88
N GLU A 111 1.94 -3.23 -0.13
CA GLU A 111 0.67 -3.95 -0.22
C GLU A 111 0.18 -4.03 -1.68
N VAL A 112 -0.55 -5.12 -1.98
CA VAL A 112 -1.23 -5.34 -3.25
C VAL A 112 -2.73 -5.36 -2.99
N PHE A 113 -3.46 -4.52 -3.71
CA PHE A 113 -4.92 -4.54 -3.78
C PHE A 113 -5.34 -5.39 -4.98
N LEU A 114 -6.15 -6.42 -4.74
CA LEU A 114 -6.71 -7.30 -5.76
C LEU A 114 -8.22 -7.22 -5.75
N SER A 115 -8.83 -7.20 -6.91
CA SER A 115 -10.24 -7.53 -7.06
C SER A 115 -10.39 -8.93 -7.66
N ASP A 116 -11.64 -9.38 -7.78
CA ASP A 116 -11.97 -10.72 -8.28
C ASP A 116 -11.55 -10.94 -9.74
N GLU A 117 -11.31 -9.87 -10.50
CA GLU A 117 -10.82 -9.92 -11.88
C GLU A 117 -9.32 -10.27 -11.98
N ALA A 118 -8.56 -10.17 -10.87
CA ALA A 118 -7.13 -10.46 -10.89
C ALA A 118 -6.83 -11.94 -11.13
N THR A 119 -5.70 -12.22 -11.78
CA THR A 119 -5.25 -13.61 -11.95
C THR A 119 -4.79 -14.19 -10.62
N SER A 120 -5.14 -15.46 -10.36
CA SER A 120 -4.70 -16.20 -9.16
C SER A 120 -3.18 -16.35 -9.06
N GLU A 121 -2.46 -16.25 -10.19
CA GLU A 121 -1.00 -16.22 -10.23
C GLU A 121 -0.42 -15.03 -9.45
N ILE A 122 -0.99 -13.84 -9.60
CA ILE A 122 -0.49 -12.63 -8.93
C ILE A 122 -0.66 -12.75 -7.42
N GLU A 123 -1.82 -13.23 -6.96
CA GLU A 123 -2.05 -13.47 -5.54
C GLU A 123 -1.04 -14.48 -4.99
N SER A 124 -0.84 -15.60 -5.68
CA SER A 124 0.12 -16.63 -5.29
C SER A 124 1.55 -16.08 -5.19
N ARG A 125 2.01 -15.33 -6.21
CA ARG A 125 3.34 -14.71 -6.24
C ARG A 125 3.52 -13.66 -5.15
N ALA A 126 2.53 -12.78 -4.94
CA ALA A 126 2.57 -11.78 -3.88
C ALA A 126 2.67 -12.43 -2.50
N ARG A 127 1.87 -13.47 -2.24
CA ARG A 127 1.93 -14.23 -0.98
C ARG A 127 3.27 -14.95 -0.81
N ALA A 128 3.80 -15.55 -1.86
CA ALA A 128 5.11 -16.21 -1.85
C ALA A 128 6.26 -15.22 -1.58
N ALA A 129 6.14 -13.98 -2.07
CA ALA A 129 7.07 -12.89 -1.78
C ALA A 129 6.87 -12.26 -0.38
N GLY A 130 5.92 -12.76 0.42
CA GLY A 130 5.60 -12.22 1.75
C GLY A 130 4.90 -10.86 1.72
N VAL A 131 4.42 -10.44 0.55
CA VAL A 131 3.73 -9.16 0.37
C VAL A 131 2.31 -9.26 0.89
N LYS A 132 1.83 -8.19 1.52
CA LYS A 132 0.46 -8.11 2.01
C LYS A 132 -0.51 -8.02 0.83
N VAL A 133 -1.39 -9.01 0.71
CA VAL A 133 -2.51 -9.00 -0.25
C VAL A 133 -3.79 -8.54 0.44
N ILE A 134 -4.54 -7.65 -0.21
CA ILE A 134 -5.80 -7.09 0.28
C ILE A 134 -6.85 -7.23 -0.83
N HIS A 135 -7.89 -8.00 -0.58
CA HIS A 135 -9.02 -8.13 -1.49
C HIS A 135 -9.94 -6.91 -1.38
N VAL A 136 -10.28 -6.32 -2.52
CA VAL A 136 -11.07 -5.08 -2.61
C VAL A 136 -12.12 -5.16 -3.71
N ALA A 137 -13.21 -4.41 -3.56
CA ALA A 137 -14.26 -4.40 -4.57
C ALA A 137 -13.74 -3.72 -5.84
N ASP A 138 -14.26 -4.06 -7.01
CA ASP A 138 -13.84 -3.45 -8.27
C ASP A 138 -13.96 -1.92 -8.23
N GLU A 139 -15.02 -1.39 -7.60
CA GLU A 139 -15.20 0.05 -7.40
C GLU A 139 -14.11 0.70 -6.53
N VAL A 140 -13.58 -0.05 -5.56
CA VAL A 140 -12.48 0.40 -4.70
C VAL A 140 -11.19 0.43 -5.50
N LEU A 141 -10.92 -0.61 -6.28
CA LEU A 141 -9.73 -0.70 -7.12
C LEU A 141 -9.74 0.37 -8.22
N ALA A 142 -10.90 0.60 -8.86
CA ALA A 142 -11.11 1.68 -9.82
C ALA A 142 -10.86 3.07 -9.23
N SER A 143 -11.10 3.26 -7.93
CA SER A 143 -10.78 4.52 -7.26
C SER A 143 -9.28 4.74 -7.04
N LEU A 144 -8.45 3.70 -7.17
CA LEU A 144 -7.00 3.73 -7.04
C LEU A 144 -6.31 3.95 -8.39
N ALA A 145 -6.90 3.46 -9.48
CA ALA A 145 -6.32 3.55 -10.81
C ALA A 145 -6.48 4.92 -11.46
N ASP A 146 -5.54 5.30 -12.32
CA ASP A 146 -5.70 6.41 -13.27
C ASP A 146 -6.51 6.00 -14.52
N THR A 147 -6.57 4.70 -14.81
CA THR A 147 -7.26 4.16 -15.99
C THR A 147 -8.75 3.88 -15.73
N SER A 148 -9.55 3.96 -16.80
CA SER A 148 -10.98 3.65 -16.76
C SER A 148 -11.30 2.15 -16.72
N THR A 149 -10.29 1.29 -16.92
CA THR A 149 -10.42 -0.18 -16.92
C THR A 149 -9.25 -0.80 -16.16
N PRO A 150 -9.25 -0.70 -14.81
CA PRO A 150 -8.23 -1.33 -14.00
C PRO A 150 -8.27 -2.85 -14.22
N GLN A 151 -7.14 -3.47 -14.49
CA GLN A 151 -7.05 -4.91 -14.77
C GLN A 151 -6.99 -5.74 -13.46
N GLY A 152 -7.89 -5.44 -12.52
CA GLY A 152 -8.07 -6.16 -11.26
C GLY A 152 -6.96 -6.05 -10.21
N VAL A 153 -5.86 -5.31 -10.46
CA VAL A 153 -4.74 -5.23 -9.50
C VAL A 153 -4.06 -3.86 -9.47
N VAL A 154 -3.69 -3.42 -8.26
CA VAL A 154 -2.80 -2.27 -8.01
C VAL A 154 -1.88 -2.58 -6.84
N ALA A 155 -0.59 -2.28 -6.95
CA ALA A 155 0.38 -2.39 -5.85
C ALA A 155 0.89 -1.03 -5.39
N VAL A 156 1.16 -0.88 -4.09
CA VAL A 156 1.90 0.24 -3.52
C VAL A 156 3.37 -0.15 -3.42
N VAL A 157 4.24 0.57 -4.12
CA VAL A 157 5.67 0.26 -4.23
C VAL A 157 6.49 1.44 -3.73
N GLU A 158 7.49 1.18 -2.89
CA GLU A 158 8.42 2.20 -2.41
C GLU A 158 9.40 2.60 -3.54
N ILE A 159 9.66 3.91 -3.63
CA ILE A 159 10.59 4.52 -4.59
C ILE A 159 12.00 4.28 -4.08
N ARG A 160 12.81 3.56 -4.87
CA ARG A 160 14.25 3.44 -4.62
C ARG A 160 14.98 4.66 -5.16
N SER A 161 15.58 5.44 -4.28
CA SER A 161 16.60 6.42 -4.66
C SER A 161 17.97 5.74 -4.67
N LEU A 162 18.49 5.48 -5.86
CA LEU A 162 19.88 5.04 -6.04
C LEU A 162 20.73 6.25 -6.41
N ASP A 163 21.91 6.36 -5.82
CA ASP A 163 22.90 7.34 -6.26
C ASP A 163 23.47 6.88 -7.61
N LEU A 164 23.48 7.78 -8.59
CA LEU A 164 24.04 7.50 -9.90
C LEU A 164 25.54 7.15 -9.80
N ALA A 165 26.24 7.74 -8.83
CA ALA A 165 27.65 7.44 -8.58
C ALA A 165 27.88 6.03 -8.00
N ALA A 166 26.83 5.34 -7.55
CA ALA A 166 26.89 4.00 -6.96
C ALA A 166 26.47 2.90 -7.95
N LEU A 167 26.17 3.23 -9.21
CA LEU A 167 25.93 2.22 -10.24
C LEU A 167 27.25 1.64 -10.75
N PRO A 168 27.33 0.31 -10.98
CA PRO A 168 28.55 -0.38 -11.40
C PRO A 168 29.00 -0.07 -12.83
#